data_AF-A0A6C0I4U5-F1
#
_entry.id   AF-A0A6C0I4U5-F1
#
_cell.length_a   1.000
_cell.length_b   1.000
_cell.length_c   1.000
_cell.angle_alpha   90.00
_cell.angle_beta   90.00
_cell.angle_gamma   90.00
#
_symmetry.space_group_name_H-M   'P 1'
#
loop_
_entity.id
_entity.type
_entity.pdbx_description
1 polymer ?
#
loop_
_entity_poly.entity_id
_entity_poly.type
_entity_poly.pdbx_seq_one_letter_code
_entity_poly.pdbx_strand_id
1 'polypeptide(L)'
;MSRHFDIYVINLDKDVSRLEEMTQALKPNHFTRIAGILGKDLDQGNAGGPSLDDVFYTSRFFAPRGAIGCSLSHRKALTTFLQTSKKEYALILEDDAKPTTQDYVTEVQKAIENAPKDWGIIKLDSWPRYSSTEYTTLPSLLTTAYVINRSAAKKWLEYKSVFHIDMDMWFYNIKIYTCPTIVFQQVWDEKYTSNNRSIDKVKYNPLAILCDPLDGSFLRIGNFELTIADLLVLLIVGVIYANI
;
A
#
# COMPACT_ATOMS: atom_id res chain seq x y z
N MET A 1 -30.12 4.93 -0.16
CA MET A 1 -29.65 3.57 0.20
C MET A 1 -28.57 3.69 1.27
N SER A 2 -28.57 2.82 2.28
CA SER A 2 -27.51 2.80 3.28
C SER A 2 -26.21 2.27 2.68
N ARG A 3 -25.09 2.94 2.92
CA ARG A 3 -23.77 2.46 2.50
C ARG A 3 -23.43 1.12 3.17
N HIS A 4 -22.92 0.15 2.39
CA HIS A 4 -22.51 -1.18 2.86
C HIS A 4 -21.06 -1.26 3.35
N PHE A 5 -20.33 -0.14 3.32
CA PHE A 5 -18.93 -0.03 3.70
C PHE A 5 -18.67 1.17 4.60
N ASP A 6 -17.65 1.08 5.45
CA ASP A 6 -17.06 2.23 6.14
C ASP A 6 -15.74 2.63 5.46
N ILE A 7 -15.35 3.90 5.59
CA ILE A 7 -14.15 4.47 4.96
C ILE A 7 -13.06 4.60 6.02
N TYR A 8 -11.87 4.12 5.69
CA TYR A 8 -10.66 4.22 6.52
C TYR A 8 -9.54 4.86 5.71
N VAL A 9 -8.92 5.90 6.27
CA VAL A 9 -7.80 6.60 5.62
C VAL A 9 -6.55 6.40 6.45
N ILE A 10 -5.53 5.81 5.85
CA ILE A 10 -4.20 5.66 6.42
C ILE A 10 -3.40 6.93 6.15
N ASN A 11 -2.90 7.55 7.20
CA ASN A 11 -2.14 8.80 7.13
C ASN A 11 -1.10 8.81 8.26
N LEU A 12 0.12 9.25 7.97
CA LEU A 12 1.15 9.42 9.00
C LEU A 12 0.88 10.68 9.82
N ASP A 13 1.22 10.67 11.12
CA ASP A 13 1.03 11.82 12.01
C ASP A 13 1.81 13.07 11.57
N LYS A 14 2.94 12.90 10.87
CA LYS A 14 3.70 14.02 10.31
C LYS A 14 3.02 14.70 9.11
N ASP A 15 2.13 14.00 8.41
CA ASP A 15 1.61 14.39 7.11
C ASP A 15 0.23 15.09 7.24
N VAL A 16 0.18 16.14 8.07
CA VAL A 16 -1.05 16.87 8.43
C VAL A 16 -1.74 17.49 7.21
N SER A 17 -0.97 18.11 6.30
CA SER A 17 -1.54 18.77 5.11
C SER A 17 -2.15 17.78 4.11
N ARG A 18 -1.61 16.55 4.02
CA ARG A 18 -2.18 15.47 3.19
C ARG A 18 -3.52 15.01 3.74
N LEU A 19 -3.61 14.88 5.07
CA LEU A 19 -4.88 14.56 5.73
C LEU A 19 -5.94 15.64 5.52
N GLU A 20 -5.57 16.92 5.62
CA GLU A 20 -6.50 18.03 5.37
C GLU A 20 -7.04 18.00 3.93
N GLU A 21 -6.17 17.80 2.94
CA GLU A 21 -6.56 17.67 1.53
C GLU A 21 -7.46 16.47 1.30
N MET A 22 -7.10 15.31 1.85
CA MET A 22 -7.92 14.11 1.77
C MET A 22 -9.28 14.31 2.44
N THR A 23 -9.31 15.04 3.57
CA THR A 23 -10.56 15.39 4.25
C THR A 23 -11.47 16.25 3.38
N GLN A 24 -10.91 17.21 2.64
CA GLN A 24 -11.70 18.00 1.69
C GLN A 24 -12.16 17.15 0.50
N ALA A 25 -11.27 16.32 -0.05
CA ALA A 25 -11.56 15.49 -1.22
C ALA A 25 -12.67 14.46 -0.96
N LEU A 26 -12.79 13.95 0.27
CA LEU A 26 -13.79 12.93 0.61
C LEU A 26 -15.15 13.49 1.04
N LYS A 27 -15.29 14.82 1.21
CA LYS A 27 -16.58 15.45 1.59
C LYS A 27 -17.70 15.10 0.59
N PRO A 28 -18.94 14.91 1.07
CA PRO A 28 -19.40 15.11 2.45
C PRO A 28 -19.20 13.89 3.36
N ASN A 29 -18.43 12.89 2.93
CA ASN A 29 -18.38 11.61 3.61
C ASN A 29 -17.34 11.60 4.73
N HIS A 30 -17.74 11.05 5.87
CA HIS A 30 -16.84 10.84 7.00
C HIS A 30 -16.02 9.56 6.80
N PHE A 31 -14.82 9.56 7.37
CA PHE A 31 -13.92 8.41 7.42
C PHE A 31 -13.29 8.29 8.80
N THR A 32 -12.80 7.09 9.11
CA THR A 32 -11.96 6.84 10.30
C THR A 32 -10.50 7.00 9.89
N ARG A 33 -9.79 7.95 10.50
CA ARG A 33 -8.35 8.06 10.32
C ARG A 33 -7.64 6.92 11.04
N ILE A 34 -6.73 6.27 10.34
CA ILE A 34 -5.79 5.30 10.87
C ILE A 34 -4.42 5.98 10.90
N ALA A 35 -3.90 6.23 12.11
CA ALA A 35 -2.53 6.72 12.27
C ALA A 35 -1.56 5.65 11.74
N GLY A 36 -0.95 5.95 10.60
CA GLY A 36 -0.01 5.07 9.93
C GLY A 36 1.30 4.95 10.71
N ILE A 37 1.98 3.84 10.47
CA ILE A 37 3.24 3.49 11.11
C ILE A 37 4.37 3.92 10.18
N LEU A 38 5.12 4.90 10.64
CA LEU A 38 6.27 5.42 9.91
C LEU A 38 7.46 4.46 10.08
N GLY A 39 7.97 3.92 8.97
CA GLY A 39 8.98 2.86 8.98
C GLY A 39 10.24 3.19 9.79
N LYS A 40 10.68 4.46 9.81
CA LYS A 40 11.85 4.89 10.62
C LYS A 40 11.65 4.73 12.13
N ASP A 41 10.41 4.63 12.60
CA ASP A 41 10.11 4.49 14.03
C ASP A 41 10.20 3.02 14.49
N LEU A 42 10.34 2.06 13.56
CA LEU A 42 10.44 0.63 13.87
C LEU A 42 11.77 0.24 14.55
N ASP A 43 12.82 1.04 14.41
CA ASP A 43 14.15 0.75 14.97
C ASP A 43 14.28 1.12 16.45
N GLN A 44 13.35 1.90 16.99
CA GLN A 44 13.65 2.60 18.23
C GLN A 44 13.73 1.69 19.46
N GLY A 45 13.46 0.37 19.35
CA GLY A 45 13.54 -0.58 20.47
C GLY A 45 12.69 -0.18 21.69
N ASN A 46 11.89 0.87 21.53
CA ASN A 46 11.17 1.54 22.59
C ASN A 46 9.99 0.64 22.93
N ALA A 47 9.74 0.45 24.23
CA ALA A 47 8.62 -0.31 24.77
C ALA A 47 7.22 0.22 24.36
N GLY A 48 7.14 1.16 23.40
CA GLY A 48 5.90 1.68 22.80
C GLY A 48 5.87 1.69 21.26
N GLY A 49 6.88 1.14 20.58
CA GLY A 49 6.86 0.96 19.12
C GLY A 49 5.86 -0.15 18.70
N PRO A 50 5.35 -0.14 17.45
CA PRO A 50 4.44 -1.19 17.00
C PRO A 50 5.13 -2.55 17.00
N SER A 51 4.43 -3.58 17.53
CA SER A 51 4.97 -4.94 17.57
C SER A 51 5.31 -5.44 16.17
N LEU A 52 6.47 -6.12 16.06
CA LEU A 52 6.91 -6.79 14.84
C LEU A 52 6.49 -8.26 14.79
N ASP A 53 5.64 -8.74 15.71
CA ASP A 53 5.18 -10.13 15.74
C ASP A 53 4.47 -10.56 14.46
N ASP A 54 3.80 -9.59 13.84
CA ASP A 54 3.11 -9.69 12.55
C ASP A 54 4.05 -9.59 11.33
N VAL A 55 5.34 -9.36 11.55
CA VAL A 55 6.36 -9.31 10.49
C VAL A 55 7.14 -10.62 10.50
N PHE A 56 7.30 -11.22 9.32
CA PHE A 56 8.09 -12.42 9.14
C PHE A 56 9.53 -12.18 9.59
N TYR A 57 10.12 -13.17 10.26
CA TYR A 57 11.32 -12.96 11.06
C TYR A 57 12.49 -12.38 10.25
N THR A 58 12.77 -12.93 9.07
CA THR A 58 13.87 -12.45 8.21
C THR A 58 13.58 -11.06 7.62
N SER A 59 12.31 -10.77 7.34
CA SER A 59 11.86 -9.48 6.81
C SER A 59 12.15 -8.32 7.74
N ARG A 60 12.18 -8.56 9.06
CA ARG A 60 12.60 -7.58 10.06
C ARG A 60 14.01 -7.04 9.84
N PHE A 61 14.84 -7.77 9.11
CA PHE A 61 16.22 -7.39 8.77
C PHE A 61 16.36 -6.95 7.32
N PHE A 62 15.65 -7.63 6.40
CA PHE A 62 15.89 -7.49 4.96
C PHE A 62 14.84 -6.67 4.20
N ALA A 63 13.60 -6.58 4.69
CA ALA A 63 12.60 -5.75 4.04
C ALA A 63 12.87 -4.26 4.33
N PRO A 64 12.61 -3.35 3.36
CA PRO A 64 12.66 -1.91 3.57
C PRO A 64 11.74 -1.49 4.72
N ARG A 65 12.18 -0.50 5.52
CA ARG A 65 11.43 -0.11 6.71
C ARG A 65 10.08 0.48 6.39
N GLY A 66 10.00 1.32 5.36
CA GLY A 66 8.72 1.90 4.98
C GLY A 66 7.75 0.85 4.39
N ALA A 67 8.24 -0.23 3.77
CA ALA A 67 7.41 -1.35 3.34
C ALA A 67 6.78 -2.08 4.53
N ILE A 68 7.58 -2.33 5.58
CA ILE A 68 7.07 -2.88 6.85
C ILE A 68 6.06 -1.92 7.49
N GLY A 69 6.38 -0.61 7.55
CA GLY A 69 5.48 0.41 8.10
C GLY A 69 4.14 0.50 7.36
N CYS A 70 4.17 0.49 6.02
CA CYS A 70 2.99 0.41 5.16
C CYS A 70 2.16 -0.82 5.50
N SER A 71 2.75 -2.02 5.47
CA SER A 71 2.05 -3.27 5.76
C SER A 71 1.39 -3.28 7.15
N LEU A 72 2.12 -2.87 8.19
CA LEU A 72 1.57 -2.77 9.55
C LEU A 72 0.44 -1.72 9.65
N SER A 73 0.51 -0.64 8.87
CA SER A 73 -0.57 0.36 8.80
C SER A 73 -1.85 -0.21 8.19
N HIS A 74 -1.74 -0.98 7.11
CA HIS A 74 -2.89 -1.68 6.54
C HIS A 74 -3.46 -2.71 7.52
N ARG A 75 -2.62 -3.50 8.19
CA ARG A 75 -3.08 -4.42 9.24
C ARG A 75 -3.82 -3.71 10.36
N LYS A 76 -3.35 -2.53 10.79
CA LYS A 76 -4.03 -1.68 11.78
C LYS A 76 -5.40 -1.21 11.28
N ALA A 77 -5.51 -0.81 10.02
CA ALA A 77 -6.78 -0.43 9.40
C ALA A 77 -7.76 -1.61 9.35
N LEU A 78 -7.31 -2.79 8.92
CA LEU A 78 -8.11 -4.02 8.88
C LEU A 78 -8.55 -4.46 10.28
N THR A 79 -7.65 -4.42 11.26
CA THR A 79 -7.96 -4.75 12.66
C THR A 79 -9.04 -3.80 13.20
N THR A 80 -8.88 -2.49 12.95
CA THR A 80 -9.86 -1.48 13.34
C THR A 80 -11.22 -1.76 12.70
N PHE A 81 -11.25 -2.06 11.40
CA PHE A 81 -12.48 -2.44 10.70
C PHE A 81 -13.16 -3.69 11.29
N LEU A 82 -12.38 -4.73 11.60
CA LEU A 82 -12.93 -5.95 12.20
C LEU A 82 -13.51 -5.71 13.59
N GLN A 83 -12.91 -4.80 14.37
CA GLN A 83 -13.29 -4.53 15.76
C GLN A 83 -14.42 -3.52 15.92
N THR A 84 -14.45 -2.47 15.09
CA THR A 84 -15.34 -1.31 15.32
C THR A 84 -16.55 -1.26 14.40
N SER A 85 -16.47 -1.86 13.21
CA SER A 85 -17.54 -1.77 12.21
C SER A 85 -18.47 -2.99 12.22
N LYS A 86 -19.75 -2.72 11.97
CA LYS A 86 -20.78 -3.72 11.67
C LYS A 86 -21.05 -3.86 10.16
N LYS A 87 -20.35 -3.10 9.32
CA LYS A 87 -20.50 -3.14 7.86
C LYS A 87 -19.81 -4.37 7.27
N GLU A 88 -20.27 -4.78 6.10
CA GLU A 88 -19.78 -5.96 5.40
C GLU A 88 -18.40 -5.71 4.78
N TYR A 89 -18.15 -4.46 4.38
CA TYR A 89 -16.96 -4.08 3.64
C TYR A 89 -16.26 -2.87 4.27
N ALA A 90 -14.98 -2.74 3.98
CA ALA A 90 -14.21 -1.53 4.26
C ALA A 90 -13.62 -0.99 2.97
N LEU A 91 -13.73 0.32 2.78
CA LEU A 91 -12.93 1.07 1.81
C LEU A 91 -11.67 1.55 2.53
N ILE A 92 -10.51 1.02 2.14
CA ILE A 92 -9.22 1.42 2.67
C ILE A 92 -8.54 2.33 1.65
N LEU A 93 -8.09 3.49 2.12
CA LEU A 93 -7.44 4.53 1.32
C LEU A 93 -6.13 4.93 1.99
N GLU A 94 -5.07 5.11 1.21
CA GLU A 94 -3.93 5.95 1.61
C GLU A 94 -4.31 7.44 1.45
N ASP A 95 -3.58 8.32 2.10
CA ASP A 95 -3.83 9.77 2.07
C ASP A 95 -3.42 10.45 0.75
N ASP A 96 -2.85 9.71 -0.19
CA ASP A 96 -2.61 10.09 -1.59
C ASP A 96 -3.63 9.48 -2.57
N ALA A 97 -4.66 8.80 -2.07
CA ALA A 97 -5.74 8.21 -2.87
C ALA A 97 -6.77 9.27 -3.29
N LYS A 98 -6.49 10.03 -4.34
CA LYS A 98 -7.40 11.08 -4.82
C LYS A 98 -8.58 10.47 -5.58
N PRO A 99 -9.84 10.74 -5.20
CA PRO A 99 -11.00 10.28 -5.97
C PRO A 99 -11.00 10.89 -7.38
N THR A 100 -11.40 10.11 -8.38
CA THR A 100 -11.49 10.57 -9.79
C THR A 100 -12.79 11.32 -10.08
N THR A 101 -13.76 11.25 -9.18
CA THR A 101 -15.06 11.93 -9.26
C THR A 101 -15.54 12.33 -7.87
N GLN A 102 -16.37 13.37 -7.77
CA GLN A 102 -16.98 13.79 -6.51
C GLN A 102 -17.94 12.73 -5.96
N ASP A 103 -18.57 11.94 -6.84
CA ASP A 103 -19.49 10.86 -6.46
C ASP A 103 -18.80 9.49 -6.38
N TYR A 104 -17.58 9.46 -5.85
CA TYR A 104 -16.80 8.23 -5.75
C TYR A 104 -17.52 7.14 -4.93
N VAL A 105 -18.39 7.52 -3.98
CA VAL A 105 -19.14 6.55 -3.16
C VAL A 105 -20.03 5.69 -4.03
N THR A 106 -20.74 6.29 -4.99
CA THR A 106 -21.56 5.56 -5.96
C THR A 106 -20.70 4.67 -6.84
N GLU A 107 -19.54 5.14 -7.29
CA GLU A 107 -18.61 4.32 -8.07
C GLU A 107 -18.05 3.14 -7.27
N VAL A 108 -17.76 3.31 -5.98
CA VAL A 108 -17.38 2.20 -5.08
C VAL A 108 -18.54 1.21 -4.91
N GLN A 109 -19.78 1.68 -4.77
CA GLN A 109 -20.95 0.80 -4.71
C GLN A 109 -21.11 -0.01 -6.00
N LYS A 110 -21.01 0.63 -7.16
CA LYS A 110 -21.00 -0.06 -8.46
C LYS A 110 -19.87 -1.07 -8.56
N ALA A 111 -18.68 -0.75 -8.04
CA ALA A 111 -17.55 -1.68 -8.03
C ALA A 111 -17.87 -2.94 -7.22
N ILE A 112 -18.51 -2.78 -6.05
CA ILE A 112 -18.92 -3.91 -5.19
C ILE A 112 -20.03 -4.74 -5.85
N GLU A 113 -21.04 -4.09 -6.42
CA GLU A 113 -22.23 -4.75 -6.98
C GLU A 113 -21.91 -5.58 -8.23
N ASN A 114 -21.02 -5.05 -9.08
CA ASN A 114 -20.66 -5.66 -10.36
C ASN A 114 -19.46 -6.61 -10.29
N ALA A 115 -18.73 -6.67 -9.17
CA ALA A 115 -17.60 -7.58 -9.02
C ALA A 115 -18.03 -9.07 -9.02
N PRO A 116 -17.15 -9.99 -9.45
CA PRO A 116 -17.37 -11.44 -9.35
C PRO A 116 -17.70 -11.88 -7.93
N LYS A 117 -18.73 -12.71 -7.72
CA LYS A 117 -19.30 -12.99 -6.38
C LYS A 117 -18.33 -13.61 -5.37
N ASP A 118 -17.21 -14.19 -5.80
CA ASP A 118 -16.17 -14.77 -4.97
C ASP A 118 -15.05 -13.78 -4.59
N TRP A 119 -15.20 -12.48 -4.91
CA TRP A 119 -14.21 -11.46 -4.59
C TRP A 119 -13.94 -11.39 -3.07
N GLY A 120 -12.65 -11.27 -2.73
CA GLY A 120 -12.19 -10.92 -1.38
C GLY A 120 -11.79 -9.46 -1.29
N ILE A 121 -11.09 -8.98 -2.32
CA ILE A 121 -10.58 -7.61 -2.46
C ILE A 121 -10.89 -7.10 -3.86
N ILE A 122 -11.31 -5.84 -3.93
CA ILE A 122 -11.47 -5.10 -5.18
C ILE A 122 -10.49 -3.93 -5.16
N LYS A 123 -9.50 -3.91 -6.07
CA LYS A 123 -8.61 -2.77 -6.27
C LYS A 123 -9.37 -1.69 -7.02
N LEU A 124 -9.31 -0.46 -6.51
CA LEU A 124 -9.98 0.72 -7.06
C LEU A 124 -9.01 1.71 -7.71
N ASP A 125 -7.73 1.37 -7.66
CA ASP A 125 -6.59 1.95 -8.33
C ASP A 125 -6.00 0.90 -9.30
N SER A 126 -5.11 1.33 -10.18
CA SER A 126 -4.38 0.40 -11.04
C SER A 126 -3.10 1.04 -11.56
N TRP A 127 -1.96 0.42 -11.22
CA TRP A 127 -0.69 0.63 -11.92
C TRP A 127 0.02 -0.72 -12.14
N PRO A 128 0.43 -1.07 -13.37
CA PRO A 128 0.15 -0.34 -14.62
C PRO A 128 -1.36 -0.31 -14.90
N ARG A 129 -1.82 0.69 -15.68
CA ARG A 129 -3.24 0.75 -16.06
C ARG A 129 -3.57 -0.34 -17.08
N TYR A 130 -4.60 -1.11 -16.79
CA TYR A 130 -5.14 -2.10 -17.72
C TYR A 130 -6.29 -1.51 -18.54
N SER A 131 -6.21 -1.62 -19.86
CA SER A 131 -7.32 -1.30 -20.75
C SER A 131 -8.29 -2.50 -20.81
N SER A 132 -9.02 -2.72 -19.72
CA SER A 132 -10.05 -3.76 -19.61
C SER A 132 -11.40 -3.13 -19.31
N THR A 133 -12.46 -3.64 -19.93
CA THR A 133 -13.86 -3.30 -19.59
C THR A 133 -14.44 -4.25 -18.54
N GLU A 134 -13.71 -5.32 -18.20
CA GLU A 134 -14.11 -6.34 -17.24
C GLU A 134 -13.17 -6.36 -16.03
N TYR A 135 -13.67 -6.91 -14.91
CA TYR A 135 -12.83 -7.20 -13.74
C TYR A 135 -11.73 -8.19 -14.13
N THR A 136 -10.51 -7.90 -13.71
CA THR A 136 -9.36 -8.73 -14.02
C THR A 136 -8.62 -9.14 -12.75
N THR A 137 -7.96 -10.29 -12.78
CA THR A 137 -7.05 -10.71 -11.71
C THR A 137 -5.61 -10.26 -11.98
N LEU A 138 -5.40 -9.39 -12.98
CA LEU A 138 -4.09 -8.81 -13.27
C LEU A 138 -3.63 -7.90 -12.11
N PRO A 139 -2.33 -7.94 -11.77
CA PRO A 139 -1.83 -7.32 -10.55
C PRO A 139 -1.70 -5.80 -10.63
N SER A 140 -2.46 -5.09 -9.81
CA SER A 140 -2.12 -3.71 -9.45
C SER A 140 -0.96 -3.73 -8.46
N LEU A 141 0.10 -2.98 -8.75
CA LEU A 141 1.27 -2.79 -7.90
C LEU A 141 1.10 -1.62 -6.93
N LEU A 142 -0.14 -1.28 -6.59
CA LEU A 142 -0.50 -0.23 -5.64
C LEU A 142 -1.43 -0.80 -4.57
N THR A 143 -1.35 -0.30 -3.34
CA THR A 143 -2.34 -0.48 -2.27
C THR A 143 -3.06 0.81 -1.87
N THR A 144 -2.93 1.86 -2.70
CA THR A 144 -3.49 3.19 -2.47
C THR A 144 -5.00 3.17 -2.21
N ALA A 145 -5.78 2.39 -2.96
CA ALA A 145 -7.22 2.28 -2.76
C ALA A 145 -7.78 0.88 -3.04
N TYR A 146 -8.53 0.33 -2.09
CA TYR A 146 -9.22 -0.94 -2.28
C TYR A 146 -10.43 -1.12 -1.36
N VAL A 147 -11.37 -1.95 -1.79
CA VAL A 147 -12.43 -2.49 -0.95
C VAL A 147 -12.07 -3.90 -0.51
N ILE A 148 -12.35 -4.23 0.74
CA ILE A 148 -12.15 -5.57 1.30
C ILE A 148 -13.36 -6.02 2.11
N ASN A 149 -13.74 -7.29 1.99
CA ASN A 149 -14.79 -7.88 2.81
C ASN A 149 -14.26 -8.43 4.14
N ARG A 150 -15.14 -8.69 5.12
CA ARG A 150 -14.71 -9.14 6.46
C ARG A 150 -13.95 -10.47 6.43
N SER A 151 -14.32 -11.40 5.54
CA SER A 151 -13.66 -12.72 5.44
C SER A 151 -12.22 -12.57 4.96
N ALA A 152 -12.02 -11.79 3.88
CA ALA A 152 -10.70 -11.46 3.36
C ALA A 152 -9.86 -10.66 4.35
N ALA A 153 -10.46 -9.72 5.10
CA ALA A 153 -9.75 -8.96 6.14
C ALA A 153 -9.24 -9.87 7.28
N LYS A 154 -10.06 -10.83 7.74
CA LYS A 154 -9.61 -11.83 8.73
C LYS A 154 -8.48 -12.68 8.17
N LYS A 155 -8.65 -13.19 6.95
CA LYS A 155 -7.65 -14.02 6.27
C LYS A 155 -6.32 -13.30 6.10
N TRP A 156 -6.33 -12.04 5.67
CA TRP A 156 -5.12 -11.21 5.55
C TRP A 156 -4.38 -11.16 6.88
N LEU A 157 -5.08 -10.94 7.99
CA LEU A 157 -4.47 -10.83 9.32
C LEU A 157 -3.83 -12.13 9.82
N GLU A 158 -4.19 -13.30 9.26
CA GLU A 158 -3.54 -14.58 9.58
C GLU A 158 -2.11 -14.68 9.01
N TYR A 159 -1.82 -13.96 7.93
CA TYR A 159 -0.49 -13.95 7.31
C TYR A 159 0.40 -12.90 7.94
N LYS A 160 1.69 -13.22 8.08
CA LYS A 160 2.71 -12.24 8.44
C LYS A 160 3.11 -11.43 7.22
N SER A 161 3.49 -10.17 7.42
CA SER A 161 4.12 -9.37 6.38
C SER A 161 5.49 -9.91 6.05
N VAL A 162 5.76 -10.17 4.77
CA VAL A 162 7.01 -10.74 4.28
C VAL A 162 7.84 -9.68 3.58
N PHE A 163 7.24 -8.83 2.77
CA PHE A 163 8.01 -7.85 2.01
C PHE A 163 7.24 -6.54 1.83
N HIS A 164 6.66 -6.35 0.66
CA HIS A 164 5.79 -5.22 0.35
C HIS A 164 4.37 -5.74 0.23
N ILE A 165 3.42 -4.98 0.74
CA ILE A 165 2.04 -5.44 0.81
C ILE A 165 1.42 -5.68 -0.57
N ASP A 166 1.80 -4.89 -1.58
CA ASP A 166 1.44 -5.09 -2.99
C ASP A 166 1.81 -6.48 -3.52
N MET A 167 2.88 -7.08 -2.98
CA MET A 167 3.34 -8.42 -3.34
C MET A 167 2.80 -9.49 -2.39
N ASP A 168 2.83 -9.23 -1.09
CA ASP A 168 2.45 -10.22 -0.09
C ASP A 168 1.00 -10.70 -0.28
N MET A 169 0.09 -9.79 -0.66
CA MET A 169 -1.33 -10.08 -0.87
C MET A 169 -1.60 -11.18 -1.90
N TRP A 170 -0.72 -11.36 -2.89
CA TRP A 170 -0.85 -12.41 -3.90
C TRP A 170 -0.68 -13.82 -3.33
N PHE A 171 -0.04 -13.93 -2.17
CA PHE A 171 0.21 -15.19 -1.48
C PHE A 171 -0.81 -15.48 -0.37
N TYR A 172 -1.74 -14.55 -0.07
CA TYR A 172 -2.70 -14.68 1.02
C TYR A 172 -3.91 -15.56 0.68
N ASN A 173 -3.91 -16.23 -0.48
CA ASN A 173 -5.03 -17.04 -0.97
C ASN A 173 -6.37 -16.27 -0.91
N ILE A 174 -6.33 -14.97 -1.22
CA ILE A 174 -7.51 -14.09 -1.32
C ILE A 174 -7.79 -13.86 -2.80
N LYS A 175 -9.05 -13.90 -3.20
CA LYS A 175 -9.45 -13.52 -4.56
C LYS A 175 -9.40 -12.00 -4.71
N ILE A 176 -8.44 -11.52 -5.50
CA ILE A 176 -8.23 -10.10 -5.77
C ILE A 176 -8.66 -9.80 -7.19
N TYR A 177 -9.54 -8.82 -7.34
CA TYR A 177 -9.96 -8.31 -8.64
C TYR A 177 -9.60 -6.83 -8.75
N THR A 178 -9.08 -6.43 -9.90
CA THR A 178 -8.89 -5.03 -10.28
C THR A 178 -10.14 -4.54 -11.00
N CYS A 179 -10.73 -3.46 -10.49
CA CYS A 179 -11.89 -2.82 -11.10
C CYS A 179 -11.52 -2.24 -12.48
N PRO A 180 -12.34 -2.42 -13.53
CA PRO A 180 -12.08 -1.79 -14.83
C PRO A 180 -12.16 -0.26 -14.77
N THR A 181 -12.89 0.28 -13.80
CA THR A 181 -12.98 1.72 -13.53
C THR A 181 -12.03 2.11 -12.41
N ILE A 182 -11.12 3.05 -12.71
CA ILE A 182 -10.25 3.69 -11.70
C ILE A 182 -11.09 4.71 -10.92
N VAL A 183 -11.44 4.37 -9.69
CA VAL A 183 -12.22 5.23 -8.79
C VAL A 183 -11.30 6.17 -8.01
N PHE A 184 -10.06 5.75 -7.77
CA PHE A 184 -9.03 6.53 -7.09
C PHE A 184 -7.73 6.50 -7.88
N GLN A 185 -7.04 7.64 -7.91
CA GLN A 185 -5.71 7.76 -8.50
C GLN A 185 -4.70 8.15 -7.41
N GLN A 186 -3.54 7.51 -7.43
CA GLN A 186 -2.44 7.92 -6.58
C GLN A 186 -1.85 9.24 -7.09
N VAL A 187 -1.55 10.15 -6.16
CA VAL A 187 -0.85 11.40 -6.44
C VAL A 187 0.66 11.19 -6.30
N TRP A 188 1.44 11.61 -7.30
CA TRP A 188 2.89 11.30 -7.43
C TRP A 188 3.80 12.53 -7.38
N ASP A 189 3.32 13.68 -6.88
CA ASP A 189 4.13 14.91 -6.84
C ASP A 189 5.15 14.91 -5.67
N GLU A 190 6.01 15.94 -5.63
CA GLU A 190 7.05 16.08 -4.59
C GLU A 190 6.49 16.07 -3.16
N LYS A 191 5.28 16.63 -2.97
CA LYS A 191 4.60 16.67 -1.67
C LYS A 191 4.08 15.30 -1.25
N TYR A 192 3.69 14.47 -2.22
CA TYR A 192 3.19 13.12 -2.02
C TYR A 192 4.27 12.04 -2.19
N THR A 193 5.54 12.42 -2.12
CA THR A 193 6.64 11.47 -2.25
C THR A 193 6.55 10.35 -1.22
N SER A 194 6.67 9.12 -1.73
CA SER A 194 6.62 7.92 -0.89
C SER A 194 7.77 7.92 0.11
N ASN A 195 7.46 7.61 1.38
CA ASN A 195 8.49 7.42 2.41
C ASN A 195 9.35 6.14 2.17
N ASN A 196 9.03 5.33 1.14
CA ASN A 196 9.88 4.24 0.63
C ASN A 196 10.91 4.71 -0.40
N ARG A 197 10.82 5.94 -0.89
CA ARG A 197 11.86 6.51 -1.76
C ARG A 197 13.00 7.00 -0.89
N SER A 198 14.23 6.71 -1.30
CA SER A 198 15.46 7.17 -0.68
C SER A 198 15.71 8.66 -0.94
N ILE A 199 14.80 9.53 -0.50
CA ILE A 199 14.85 10.99 -0.75
C ILE A 199 16.07 11.63 -0.07
N ASP A 200 16.51 11.08 1.06
CA ASP A 200 17.66 11.60 1.81
C ASP A 200 19.03 11.06 1.34
N LYS A 201 19.07 10.22 0.31
CA LYS A 201 20.33 9.76 -0.29
C LYS A 201 20.53 10.51 -1.60
N VAL A 202 21.55 11.36 -1.65
CA VAL A 202 22.07 11.92 -2.91
C VAL A 202 22.13 10.79 -3.95
N LYS A 203 21.54 11.00 -5.12
CA LYS A 203 21.42 10.01 -6.20
C LYS A 203 22.81 9.68 -6.76
N TYR A 204 23.55 8.78 -6.11
CA TYR A 204 24.89 8.37 -6.55
C TYR A 204 24.84 7.32 -7.67
N ASN A 205 23.69 6.65 -7.85
CA ASN A 205 23.53 5.60 -8.85
C ASN A 205 22.87 6.16 -10.13
N PRO A 206 23.59 6.25 -11.26
CA PRO A 206 23.03 6.79 -12.51
C PRO A 206 21.89 5.91 -13.07
N LEU A 207 21.83 4.62 -12.73
CA LEU A 207 20.71 3.76 -13.14
C LEU A 207 19.40 4.14 -12.47
N ALA A 208 19.44 4.72 -11.26
CA ALA A 208 18.24 5.20 -10.57
C ALA A 208 17.59 6.42 -11.29
N ILE A 209 18.33 7.09 -12.18
CA ILE A 209 17.83 8.21 -12.98
C ILE A 209 17.10 7.71 -14.25
N LEU A 210 17.34 6.45 -14.66
CA LEU A 210 16.77 5.92 -15.90
C LEU A 210 15.26 5.72 -15.82
N CYS A 211 14.74 5.30 -14.66
CA CYS A 211 13.30 5.30 -14.40
C CYS A 211 12.98 5.22 -12.89
N ASP A 212 11.89 5.86 -12.49
CA ASP A 212 11.41 5.95 -11.10
C ASP A 212 11.28 4.60 -10.35
N PRO A 213 10.85 3.48 -10.96
CA PRO A 213 10.79 2.20 -10.26
C PRO A 213 12.15 1.70 -9.75
N LEU A 214 13.25 2.11 -10.37
CA LEU A 214 14.59 1.68 -9.98
C LEU A 214 15.11 2.34 -8.70
N ASP A 215 14.49 3.46 -8.29
CA ASP A 215 14.82 4.24 -7.08
C ASP A 215 14.07 3.74 -5.82
N GLY A 216 13.24 2.70 -5.95
CA GLY A 216 12.56 2.10 -4.81
C GLY A 216 13.52 1.28 -3.94
N SER A 217 13.55 1.54 -2.63
CA SER A 217 14.24 0.65 -1.68
C SER A 217 13.69 -0.77 -1.82
N PHE A 218 14.58 -1.73 -2.06
CA PHE A 218 14.22 -3.14 -2.26
C PHE A 218 14.82 -4.05 -1.20
N LEU A 219 16.09 -3.86 -0.82
CA LEU A 219 16.76 -4.73 0.15
C LEU A 219 17.40 -3.92 1.25
N ARG A 220 17.19 -4.29 2.50
CA ARG A 220 17.86 -3.69 3.66
C ARG A 220 18.95 -4.61 4.19
N ILE A 221 20.12 -4.05 4.49
CA ILE A 221 21.22 -4.73 5.19
C ILE A 221 21.75 -3.77 6.27
N GLY A 222 21.46 -4.08 7.53
CA GLY A 222 21.74 -3.17 8.65
C GLY A 222 21.01 -1.84 8.46
N ASN A 223 21.76 -0.74 8.39
CA ASN A 223 21.22 0.61 8.17
C ASN A 223 21.16 1.01 6.69
N PHE A 224 21.65 0.17 5.78
CA PHE A 224 21.64 0.45 4.35
C PHE A 224 20.39 -0.13 3.71
N GLU A 225 19.56 0.72 3.10
CA GLU A 225 18.58 0.29 2.10
C GLU A 225 19.17 0.45 0.69
N LEU A 226 19.21 -0.67 -0.02
CA LEU A 226 19.62 -0.81 -1.41
C LEU A 226 18.39 -0.70 -2.31
N THR A 227 18.50 0.14 -3.32
CA THR A 227 17.48 0.28 -4.37
C THR A 227 17.58 -0.86 -5.39
N ILE A 228 16.59 -0.99 -6.26
CA ILE A 228 16.69 -1.92 -7.40
C ILE A 228 17.88 -1.53 -8.30
N ALA A 229 18.13 -0.23 -8.49
CA ALA A 229 19.30 0.25 -9.23
C ALA A 229 20.62 -0.24 -8.61
N ASP A 230 20.75 -0.23 -7.28
CA ASP A 230 21.96 -0.68 -6.59
C ASP A 230 22.20 -2.18 -6.79
N LEU A 231 21.14 -2.98 -6.74
CA LEU A 231 21.22 -4.41 -6.99
C LEU A 231 21.63 -4.73 -8.43
N LEU A 232 21.16 -3.95 -9.40
CA LEU A 232 21.57 -4.08 -10.80
C LEU A 232 23.06 -3.76 -10.99
N VAL A 233 23.57 -2.69 -10.35
CA VAL A 233 25.00 -2.37 -10.37
C VAL A 233 25.83 -3.51 -9.76
N LEU A 234 25.42 -4.04 -8.61
CA LEU A 234 26.09 -5.17 -7.97
C LEU A 234 26.11 -6.41 -8.86
N LEU A 235 25.00 -6.70 -9.56
CA LEU A 235 24.93 -7.79 -10.52
C LEU A 235 25.90 -7.59 -11.69
N ILE A 236 25.93 -6.39 -12.28
CA ILE A 236 26.83 -6.06 -13.39
C ILE A 236 28.30 -6.23 -12.97
N VAL A 237 28.68 -5.68 -11.81
CA VAL A 237 30.04 -5.80 -11.27
C VAL A 237 30.39 -7.27 -11.00
N GLY A 238 29.46 -8.03 -10.41
CA GLY A 238 29.66 -9.45 -10.15
C GLY A 238 29.87 -10.27 -11.43
N VAL A 239 29.09 -9.99 -12.49
CA VAL A 239 29.25 -10.63 -13.80
C VAL A 239 30.59 -10.25 -14.43
N ILE A 240 31.00 -8.98 -14.40
CA ILE A 240 32.30 -8.56 -14.92
C ILE A 240 33.44 -9.27 -14.18
N TYR A 241 33.38 -9.30 -12.85
CA TYR A 241 34.42 -9.93 -12.04
C TYR A 241 34.49 -11.45 -12.21
N ALA A 242 33.35 -12.12 -12.41
CA ALA A 242 33.31 -13.57 -12.65
C ALA A 242 33.78 -13.99 -14.06
N ASN A 243 33.92 -13.04 -14.98
CA ASN A 243 34.37 -13.26 -16.36
C ASN A 243 35.78 -12.70 -16.65
N ILE A 244 36.53 -12.33 -15.60
CA ILE A 244 37.97 -11.98 -15.62
C ILE A 244 38.73 -13.09 -14.92
#